data_AF-A0A1Q7RPA6-F1
#
_entry.id   AF-A0A1Q7RPA6-F1
#
_cell.length_a   1.000
_cell.length_b   1.000
_cell.length_c   1.000
_cell.angle_alpha   90.00
_cell.angle_beta   90.00
_cell.angle_gamma   90.00
#
_symmetry.space_group_name_H-M   'P 1'
#
loop_
_entity.id
_entity.type
_entity.pdbx_description
1 polymer ?
#
loop_
_entity_poly.entity_id
_entity_poly.type
_entity_poly.pdbx_seq_one_letter_code
_entity_poly.pdbx_strand_id
1 'polypeptide(L)'
;MPAVGPNGEVFVAWLDVLNTRLQIDRSFDGGVTFGRDSTISQMIIPFDTGIPSIKVRRALVYPSIDVDRSTGPHRGRLYCAWTDQADQSRTFIDGAETDIFFAFSDDGGLSWSAPIRIADDNVHADQFYQWLSVDPIDGSVNVSWYDTRNDPTRRKTDIFFARSADGGLSFSPNVRVTTASTDESCPVCEDLIAQTGFTLSTLRFCRRNCDAEIFNQYGDYTGLASFSGLSHPVWTDRRTGERLNEEIFTASVKAKKTK
;
A
#
# COMPACT_ATOMS: atom_id res chain seq x y z
N MET A 1 -5.73 -10.71 0.77
CA MET A 1 -6.51 -9.78 1.62
C MET A 1 -7.99 -10.06 1.46
N PRO A 2 -8.73 -10.28 2.56
CA PRO A 2 -10.17 -10.47 2.53
C PRO A 2 -10.93 -9.14 2.69
N ALA A 3 -12.16 -9.08 2.17
CA ALA A 3 -13.16 -8.04 2.47
C ALA A 3 -14.55 -8.67 2.56
N VAL A 4 -15.45 -8.02 3.31
CA VAL A 4 -16.82 -8.52 3.51
C VAL A 4 -17.82 -7.55 2.91
N GLY A 5 -18.65 -8.05 2.01
CA GLY A 5 -19.75 -7.33 1.39
C GLY A 5 -20.91 -7.04 2.33
N PRO A 6 -21.83 -6.18 1.92
CA PRO A 6 -22.88 -5.69 2.80
C PRO A 6 -24.01 -6.70 3.05
N ASN A 7 -24.01 -7.86 2.37
CA ASN A 7 -24.92 -8.97 2.62
C ASN A 7 -24.20 -10.23 3.15
N GLY A 8 -22.92 -10.10 3.56
CA GLY A 8 -22.11 -11.21 4.07
C GLY A 8 -21.31 -11.96 3.01
N GLU A 9 -21.24 -11.44 1.79
CA GLU A 9 -20.33 -11.93 0.75
C GLU A 9 -18.88 -11.80 1.22
N VAL A 10 -18.03 -12.76 0.85
CA VAL A 10 -16.60 -12.73 1.15
C VAL A 10 -15.82 -12.61 -0.14
N PHE A 11 -14.94 -11.60 -0.20
CA PHE A 11 -14.06 -11.33 -1.32
C PHE A 11 -12.62 -11.54 -0.86
N VAL A 12 -11.81 -12.27 -1.63
CA VAL A 12 -10.39 -12.51 -1.30
C VAL A 12 -9.54 -12.15 -2.50
N ALA A 13 -8.68 -11.14 -2.35
CA ALA A 13 -7.72 -10.73 -3.36
C ALA A 13 -6.31 -11.21 -3.03
N TRP A 14 -5.53 -11.62 -4.03
CA TRP A 14 -4.13 -12.02 -3.86
C TRP A 14 -3.29 -11.72 -5.10
N LEU A 15 -1.97 -11.74 -4.92
CA LEU A 15 -1.01 -11.69 -6.01
C LEU A 15 -0.76 -13.12 -6.52
N ASP A 16 -1.10 -13.38 -7.77
CA ASP A 16 -0.72 -14.58 -8.50
C ASP A 16 0.69 -14.36 -9.09
N VAL A 17 1.70 -14.68 -8.28
CA VAL A 17 3.13 -14.46 -8.58
C VAL A 17 3.57 -15.17 -9.86
N LEU A 18 2.99 -16.34 -10.16
CA LEU A 18 3.38 -17.13 -11.33
C LEU A 18 2.95 -16.48 -12.65
N ASN A 19 1.85 -15.71 -12.61
CA ASN A 19 1.28 -15.07 -13.79
C ASN A 19 1.32 -13.54 -13.72
N THR A 20 2.01 -12.96 -12.73
CA THR A 20 2.21 -11.52 -12.54
C THR A 20 0.91 -10.73 -12.65
N ARG A 21 -0.07 -11.07 -11.81
CA ARG A 21 -1.41 -10.45 -11.85
C ARG A 21 -2.09 -10.49 -10.49
N LEU A 22 -2.97 -9.53 -10.23
CA LEU A 22 -3.85 -9.57 -9.08
C LEU A 22 -5.11 -10.36 -9.42
N GLN A 23 -5.45 -11.30 -8.55
CA GLN A 23 -6.66 -12.13 -8.66
C GLN A 23 -7.61 -11.83 -7.51
N ILE A 24 -8.87 -12.20 -7.73
CA ILE A 24 -9.92 -12.23 -6.73
C ILE A 24 -10.76 -13.50 -6.86
N ASP A 25 -11.15 -14.04 -5.72
CA ASP A 25 -12.20 -15.06 -5.60
C ASP A 25 -13.26 -14.61 -4.60
N ARG A 26 -14.44 -15.21 -4.71
CA ARG A 26 -15.69 -14.69 -4.15
C ARG A 26 -16.53 -15.82 -3.61
N SER A 27 -17.12 -15.57 -2.46
CA SER A 27 -18.08 -16.42 -1.82
C SER A 27 -19.36 -15.64 -1.51
N PHE A 28 -20.49 -16.24 -1.82
CA PHE A 28 -21.83 -15.70 -1.55
C PHE A 28 -22.56 -16.50 -0.46
N ASP A 29 -21.87 -17.44 0.18
CA ASP A 29 -22.38 -18.33 1.23
C ASP A 29 -21.60 -18.20 2.55
N GLY A 30 -20.97 -17.03 2.77
CA GLY A 30 -20.25 -16.72 4.01
C GLY A 30 -18.87 -17.38 4.11
N GLY A 31 -18.24 -17.71 2.97
CA GLY A 31 -16.92 -18.32 2.90
C GLY A 31 -16.93 -19.84 2.90
N VAL A 32 -18.08 -20.50 2.70
CA VAL A 32 -18.19 -21.97 2.67
C VAL A 32 -17.67 -22.51 1.34
N THR A 33 -18.07 -21.89 0.23
CA THR A 33 -17.55 -22.19 -1.10
C THR A 33 -17.09 -20.91 -1.80
N PHE A 34 -16.06 -21.07 -2.61
CA PHE A 34 -15.52 -20.03 -3.47
C PHE A 34 -15.73 -20.40 -4.94
N GLY A 35 -15.89 -19.38 -5.77
CA GLY A 35 -16.28 -19.51 -7.16
C GLY A 35 -15.10 -19.69 -8.10
N ARG A 36 -15.10 -18.90 -9.17
CA ARG A 36 -14.02 -18.86 -10.16
C ARG A 36 -13.25 -17.55 -10.00
N ASP A 37 -11.93 -17.69 -9.96
CA ASP A 37 -10.95 -16.61 -9.98
C ASP A 37 -11.23 -15.64 -11.13
N SER A 38 -11.16 -14.35 -10.83
CA SER A 38 -11.24 -13.24 -11.78
C SER A 38 -10.01 -12.34 -11.61
N THR A 39 -9.59 -11.70 -12.68
CA THR A 39 -8.40 -10.83 -12.65
C THR A 39 -8.79 -9.40 -12.31
N ILE A 40 -8.13 -8.82 -11.32
CA ILE A 40 -8.24 -7.40 -10.97
C ILE A 40 -7.40 -6.56 -11.93
N SER A 41 -6.11 -6.89 -12.04
CA SER A 41 -5.17 -6.20 -12.92
C SER A 41 -4.03 -7.13 -13.34
N GLN A 42 -3.50 -6.89 -14.54
CA GLN A 42 -2.12 -7.33 -14.84
C GLN A 42 -1.15 -6.44 -14.08
N MET A 43 0.00 -6.99 -13.73
CA MET A 43 1.04 -6.30 -12.97
C MET A 43 2.32 -6.21 -13.80
N ILE A 44 3.23 -5.34 -13.38
CA ILE A 44 4.60 -5.36 -13.85
C ILE A 44 5.51 -6.01 -12.81
N ILE A 45 5.39 -5.60 -11.55
CA ILE A 45 6.18 -6.18 -10.46
C ILE A 45 5.63 -7.58 -10.14
N PRO A 46 6.45 -8.65 -10.26
CA PRO A 46 5.99 -10.03 -10.08
C PRO A 46 5.75 -10.41 -8.62
N PHE A 47 6.51 -9.83 -7.69
CA PHE A 47 6.43 -10.14 -6.27
C PHE A 47 6.89 -8.96 -5.40
N ASP A 48 8.08 -8.43 -5.69
CA ASP A 48 8.69 -7.34 -4.92
C ASP A 48 9.67 -6.51 -5.75
N THR A 49 10.11 -5.37 -5.21
CA THR A 49 11.11 -4.49 -5.84
C THR A 49 12.03 -3.83 -4.79
N GLY A 50 13.31 -3.70 -5.11
CA GLY A 50 14.31 -3.09 -4.24
C GLY A 50 14.42 -1.56 -4.39
N ILE A 51 13.40 -0.81 -4.00
CA ILE A 51 13.46 0.67 -3.99
C ILE A 51 14.41 1.21 -2.90
N PRO A 52 15.00 2.42 -3.05
CA PRO A 52 16.07 2.90 -2.17
C PRO A 52 15.75 2.93 -0.67
N SER A 53 14.52 3.23 -0.26
CA SER A 53 14.10 3.26 1.15
C SER A 53 14.01 1.88 1.80
N ILE A 54 13.89 0.81 1.00
CA ILE A 54 13.71 -0.56 1.48
C ILE A 54 14.51 -1.57 0.62
N LYS A 55 15.67 -1.18 0.09
CA LYS A 55 16.41 -1.91 -0.97
C LYS A 55 16.65 -3.39 -0.67
N VAL A 56 17.06 -3.73 0.55
CA VAL A 56 17.37 -5.10 0.97
C VAL A 56 16.13 -5.87 1.42
N ARG A 57 15.21 -5.21 2.13
CA ARG A 57 13.97 -5.84 2.63
C ARG A 57 12.94 -6.04 1.52
N ARG A 58 13.05 -5.23 0.46
CA ARG A 58 12.23 -5.17 -0.75
C ARG A 58 10.79 -4.73 -0.43
N ALA A 59 10.23 -3.87 -1.27
CA ALA A 59 8.82 -3.51 -1.20
C ALA A 59 8.01 -4.67 -1.77
N LEU A 60 7.36 -5.44 -0.89
CA LEU A 60 6.42 -6.49 -1.26
C LEU A 60 5.18 -5.92 -1.95
N VAL A 61 4.70 -6.60 -2.99
CA VAL A 61 3.45 -6.25 -3.67
C VAL A 61 2.31 -7.09 -3.13
N TYR A 62 1.30 -6.42 -2.58
CA TYR A 62 0.06 -7.06 -2.16
C TYR A 62 -1.14 -6.13 -2.38
N PRO A 63 -2.33 -6.69 -2.68
CA PRO A 63 -3.54 -5.89 -2.82
C PRO A 63 -4.08 -5.46 -1.45
N SER A 64 -4.71 -4.30 -1.38
CA SER A 64 -5.62 -3.90 -0.30
C SER A 64 -7.03 -3.81 -0.90
N ILE A 65 -7.99 -4.58 -0.36
CA ILE A 65 -9.36 -4.64 -0.87
C ILE A 65 -10.38 -4.26 0.21
N ASP A 66 -11.43 -3.55 -0.18
CA ASP A 66 -12.59 -3.27 0.67
C ASP A 66 -13.85 -3.08 -0.19
N VAL A 67 -15.02 -3.03 0.45
CA VAL A 67 -16.34 -2.96 -0.20
C VAL A 67 -17.13 -1.76 0.32
N ASP A 68 -17.86 -1.07 -0.55
CA ASP A 68 -18.83 -0.08 -0.08
C ASP A 68 -19.97 -0.75 0.70
N ARG A 69 -19.96 -0.51 2.01
CA ARG A 69 -20.98 -1.01 2.96
C ARG A 69 -21.99 0.06 3.37
N SER A 70 -21.88 1.26 2.80
CA SER A 70 -22.77 2.38 3.08
C SER A 70 -24.18 2.14 2.53
N THR A 71 -25.09 3.06 2.83
CA THR A 71 -26.40 3.14 2.18
C THR A 71 -26.36 4.00 0.91
N GLY A 72 -25.16 4.35 0.43
CA GLY A 72 -24.93 5.21 -0.72
C GLY A 72 -25.17 4.52 -2.07
N PRO A 73 -25.03 5.26 -3.18
CA PRO A 73 -25.31 4.77 -4.53
C PRO A 73 -24.34 3.67 -5.00
N HIS A 74 -23.18 3.51 -4.35
CA HIS A 74 -22.18 2.51 -4.72
C HIS A 74 -22.17 1.29 -3.79
N ARG A 75 -23.17 1.12 -2.91
CA ARG A 75 -23.26 -0.03 -2.00
C ARG A 75 -23.03 -1.35 -2.73
N GLY A 76 -22.01 -2.10 -2.29
CA GLY A 76 -21.58 -3.37 -2.87
C GLY A 76 -20.45 -3.26 -3.90
N ARG A 77 -20.06 -2.05 -4.33
CA ARG A 77 -18.89 -1.83 -5.19
C ARG A 77 -17.63 -2.27 -4.47
N LEU A 78 -16.79 -3.03 -5.18
CA LEU A 78 -15.48 -3.45 -4.69
C LEU A 78 -14.42 -2.43 -5.07
N TYR A 79 -13.40 -2.32 -4.22
CA TYR A 79 -12.27 -1.44 -4.40
C TYR A 79 -10.98 -2.16 -4.10
N CYS A 80 -9.98 -2.04 -4.96
CA CYS A 80 -8.68 -2.63 -4.76
C CYS A 80 -7.58 -1.61 -5.04
N ALA A 81 -6.59 -1.51 -4.16
CA ALA A 81 -5.39 -0.69 -4.35
C ALA A 81 -4.13 -1.55 -4.23
N TRP A 82 -3.10 -1.23 -5.02
CA TRP A 82 -1.85 -1.97 -5.07
C TRP A 82 -0.66 -1.07 -5.43
N THR A 83 0.54 -1.50 -5.06
CA THR A 83 1.79 -0.92 -5.55
C THR A 83 2.19 -1.58 -6.87
N ASP A 84 2.62 -0.81 -7.86
CA ASP A 84 3.27 -1.34 -9.07
C ASP A 84 4.32 -0.37 -9.62
N GLN A 85 5.07 -0.77 -10.64
CA GLN A 85 6.00 0.11 -11.35
C GLN A 85 5.24 1.31 -11.96
N ALA A 86 5.73 2.53 -11.72
CA ALA A 86 5.09 3.76 -12.19
C ALA A 86 4.96 3.81 -13.72
N ASP A 87 6.04 3.48 -14.43
CA ASP A 87 6.02 3.36 -15.90
C ASP A 87 5.37 2.03 -16.33
N GLN A 88 4.06 2.09 -16.52
CA GLN A 88 3.20 0.99 -16.95
C GLN A 88 3.45 0.52 -18.41
N SER A 89 4.32 1.20 -19.16
CA SER A 89 4.68 0.83 -20.55
C SER A 89 5.92 -0.07 -20.64
N ARG A 90 6.63 -0.26 -19.53
CA ARG A 90 7.91 -0.99 -19.49
C ARG A 90 7.75 -2.36 -18.84
N THR A 91 8.66 -3.25 -19.21
CA THR A 91 8.88 -4.48 -18.44
C THR A 91 9.41 -4.15 -17.05
N PHE A 92 9.32 -5.12 -16.14
CA PHE A 92 9.84 -5.00 -14.78
C PHE A 92 11.32 -4.60 -14.74
N ILE A 93 11.62 -3.58 -13.94
CA ILE A 93 12.98 -3.14 -13.60
C ILE A 93 13.07 -3.04 -12.07
N ASP A 94 13.97 -3.81 -11.46
CA ASP A 94 14.19 -3.76 -10.01
C ASP A 94 14.71 -2.37 -9.59
N GLY A 95 14.07 -1.77 -8.58
CA GLY A 95 14.39 -0.42 -8.09
C GLY A 95 13.86 0.73 -8.96
N ALA A 96 13.10 0.43 -10.02
CA ALA A 96 12.34 1.46 -10.73
C ALA A 96 11.31 2.13 -9.81
N GLU A 97 10.91 3.33 -10.21
CA GLU A 97 9.89 4.12 -9.52
C GLU A 97 8.59 3.32 -9.38
N THR A 98 7.97 3.38 -8.20
CA THR A 98 6.70 2.72 -7.91
C THR A 98 5.62 3.71 -7.59
N ASP A 99 4.39 3.40 -8.01
CA ASP A 99 3.20 4.19 -7.73
C ASP A 99 2.13 3.31 -7.05
N ILE A 100 1.17 3.95 -6.39
CA ILE A 100 -0.07 3.30 -5.97
C ILE A 100 -1.11 3.41 -7.06
N PHE A 101 -1.60 2.25 -7.49
CA PHE A 101 -2.71 2.10 -8.42
C PHE A 101 -3.96 1.61 -7.71
N PHE A 102 -5.10 1.85 -8.34
CA PHE A 102 -6.42 1.53 -7.83
C PHE A 102 -7.37 1.13 -8.96
N ALA A 103 -8.31 0.25 -8.65
CA ALA A 103 -9.45 -0.05 -9.51
C ALA A 103 -10.69 -0.38 -8.68
N PHE A 104 -11.86 -0.24 -9.31
CA PHE A 104 -13.14 -0.63 -8.72
C PHE A 104 -13.91 -1.62 -9.61
N SER A 105 -14.85 -2.32 -9.01
CA SER A 105 -15.75 -3.25 -9.70
C SER A 105 -17.20 -3.05 -9.25
N ASP A 106 -18.08 -2.90 -10.24
CA ASP A 106 -19.53 -2.74 -10.06
C ASP A 106 -20.33 -4.05 -10.18
N ASP A 107 -19.66 -5.14 -10.57
CA ASP A 107 -20.31 -6.42 -10.92
C ASP A 107 -19.83 -7.56 -10.01
N GLY A 108 -19.52 -7.24 -8.75
CA GLY A 108 -19.08 -8.20 -7.75
C GLY A 108 -17.75 -8.85 -8.13
N GLY A 109 -16.82 -8.09 -8.72
CA GLY A 109 -15.46 -8.54 -9.02
C GLY A 109 -15.31 -9.36 -10.29
N LEU A 110 -16.30 -9.39 -11.18
CA LEU A 110 -16.20 -10.06 -12.48
C LEU A 110 -15.34 -9.26 -13.46
N SER A 111 -15.51 -7.94 -13.47
CA SER A 111 -14.72 -7.00 -14.25
C SER A 111 -14.33 -5.78 -13.41
N TRP A 112 -13.23 -5.14 -13.80
CA TRP A 112 -12.64 -4.03 -13.07
C TRP A 112 -12.43 -2.85 -14.01
N SER A 113 -12.47 -1.63 -13.45
CA SER A 113 -12.07 -0.42 -14.15
C SER A 113 -10.61 -0.51 -14.63
N ALA A 114 -10.23 0.34 -15.58
CA ALA A 114 -8.80 0.55 -15.84
C ALA A 114 -8.10 1.03 -14.55
N PRO A 115 -6.83 0.66 -14.32
CA PRO A 115 -6.06 1.16 -13.19
C PRO A 115 -5.95 2.69 -13.19
N ILE A 116 -6.16 3.28 -12.02
CA ILE A 116 -6.04 4.72 -11.75
C ILE A 116 -4.85 4.93 -10.83
N ARG A 117 -3.90 5.79 -11.21
CA ARG A 117 -2.80 6.25 -10.34
C ARG A 117 -3.38 7.19 -9.27
N ILE A 118 -3.10 6.90 -8.00
CA ILE A 118 -3.53 7.75 -6.86
C ILE A 118 -2.55 8.90 -6.60
N ALA A 119 -1.27 8.69 -6.84
CA ALA A 119 -0.22 9.66 -6.63
C ALA A 119 -0.40 10.91 -7.54
N ASP A 120 -0.40 12.10 -6.94
CA ASP A 120 -0.55 13.41 -7.60
C ASP A 120 0.77 14.17 -7.77
N ASP A 121 1.89 13.54 -7.44
CA ASP A 121 3.22 14.12 -7.56
C ASP A 121 3.77 14.03 -9.00
N ASN A 122 4.80 14.85 -9.23
CA ASN A 122 5.53 14.99 -10.48
C ASN A 122 7.06 14.91 -10.26
N VAL A 123 7.49 14.25 -9.19
CA VAL A 123 8.89 14.06 -8.81
C VAL A 123 9.22 12.58 -8.85
N HIS A 124 10.50 12.25 -9.05
CA HIS A 124 10.94 10.86 -9.03
C HIS A 124 10.91 10.31 -7.59
N ALA A 125 9.85 9.57 -7.26
CA ALA A 125 9.56 9.12 -5.90
C ALA A 125 8.89 7.74 -5.90
N ASP A 126 9.03 7.02 -4.79
CA ASP A 126 8.45 5.70 -4.63
C ASP A 126 7.26 5.78 -3.68
N GLN A 127 6.15 5.19 -4.11
CA GLN A 127 5.02 4.90 -3.24
C GLN A 127 4.83 3.39 -3.07
N PHE A 128 4.60 2.95 -1.84
CA PHE A 128 4.49 1.54 -1.50
C PHE A 128 3.67 1.30 -0.22
N TYR A 129 3.26 0.03 -0.02
CA TYR A 129 2.52 -0.44 1.15
C TYR A 129 1.26 0.38 1.43
N GLN A 130 0.42 0.47 0.40
CA GLN A 130 -0.88 1.09 0.50
C GLN A 130 -1.86 0.25 1.34
N TRP A 131 -2.66 0.95 2.14
CA TRP A 131 -3.88 0.42 2.75
C TRP A 131 -5.08 1.24 2.31
N LEU A 132 -6.20 0.55 2.14
CA LEU A 132 -7.48 1.10 1.68
C LEU A 132 -8.57 0.79 2.70
N SER A 133 -9.44 1.76 2.96
CA SER A 133 -10.65 1.59 3.77
C SER A 133 -11.78 2.43 3.22
N VAL A 134 -12.94 1.80 3.03
CA VAL A 134 -14.19 2.48 2.67
C VAL A 134 -14.91 2.90 3.94
N ASP A 135 -15.28 4.18 4.02
CA ASP A 135 -16.08 4.66 5.13
C ASP A 135 -17.51 4.11 5.02
N PRO A 136 -17.97 3.27 5.96
CA PRO A 136 -19.28 2.65 5.87
C PRO A 136 -20.43 3.64 6.06
N ILE A 137 -20.16 4.90 6.42
CA ILE A 137 -21.19 5.92 6.60
C ILE A 137 -21.54 6.61 5.28
N ASP A 138 -20.53 6.98 4.48
CA ASP A 138 -20.72 7.80 3.28
C ASP A 138 -20.21 7.16 1.98
N GLY A 139 -19.60 5.97 2.04
CA GLY A 139 -19.09 5.24 0.89
C GLY A 139 -17.79 5.82 0.31
N SER A 140 -17.17 6.79 0.98
CA SER A 140 -15.90 7.36 0.54
C SER A 140 -14.77 6.34 0.64
N VAL A 141 -13.90 6.32 -0.37
CA VAL A 141 -12.72 5.45 -0.41
C VAL A 141 -11.53 6.25 0.10
N ASN A 142 -10.84 5.72 1.11
CA ASN A 142 -9.69 6.37 1.71
C ASN A 142 -8.46 5.47 1.53
N VAL A 143 -7.33 6.03 1.16
CA VAL A 143 -6.08 5.28 0.91
C VAL A 143 -4.92 6.00 1.56
N SER A 144 -4.01 5.24 2.19
CA SER A 144 -2.76 5.73 2.76
C SER A 144 -1.59 4.85 2.38
N TRP A 145 -0.40 5.42 2.21
CA TRP A 145 0.81 4.72 1.74
C TRP A 145 2.08 5.41 2.25
N TYR A 146 3.22 4.71 2.19
CA TYR A 146 4.54 5.34 2.34
C TYR A 146 4.98 5.98 1.04
N ASP A 147 5.61 7.15 1.15
CA ASP A 147 5.98 7.98 0.01
C ASP A 147 7.34 8.63 0.23
N THR A 148 8.21 8.61 -0.80
CA THR A 148 9.54 9.22 -0.74
C THR A 148 9.61 10.62 -1.38
N ARG A 149 8.48 11.21 -1.81
CA ARG A 149 8.45 12.48 -2.57
C ARG A 149 9.12 13.67 -1.90
N ASN A 150 9.29 13.63 -0.58
CA ASN A 150 9.96 14.68 0.20
C ASN A 150 11.48 14.49 0.33
N ASP A 151 12.05 13.45 -0.28
CA ASP A 151 13.48 13.17 -0.27
C ASP A 151 14.00 12.85 -1.68
N PRO A 152 14.83 13.70 -2.28
CA PRO A 152 15.39 13.47 -3.62
C PRO A 152 16.30 12.23 -3.68
N THR A 153 16.71 11.68 -2.55
CA THR A 153 17.48 10.43 -2.51
C THR A 153 16.62 9.17 -2.40
N ARG A 154 15.29 9.32 -2.30
CA ARG A 154 14.29 8.24 -2.20
C ARG A 154 14.46 7.32 -0.98
N ARG A 155 15.18 7.76 0.06
CA ARG A 155 15.48 6.96 1.26
C ARG A 155 14.53 7.27 2.40
N LYS A 156 14.20 8.55 2.58
CA LYS A 156 13.27 8.96 3.62
C LYS A 156 11.84 8.85 3.14
N THR A 157 10.98 8.44 4.06
CA THR A 157 9.59 8.15 3.77
C THR A 157 8.67 8.92 4.71
N ASP A 158 7.48 9.20 4.21
CA ASP A 158 6.37 9.84 4.89
C ASP A 158 5.08 9.06 4.59
N ILE A 159 4.10 9.15 5.49
CA ILE A 159 2.75 8.66 5.17
C ILE A 159 1.99 9.75 4.45
N PHE A 160 1.42 9.40 3.31
CA PHE A 160 0.47 10.22 2.58
C PHE A 160 -0.91 9.58 2.59
N PHE A 161 -1.91 10.41 2.32
CA PHE A 161 -3.31 10.05 2.31
C PHE A 161 -4.05 10.74 1.17
N ALA A 162 -4.98 10.02 0.56
CA ALA A 162 -5.95 10.58 -0.38
C ALA A 162 -7.34 9.96 -0.16
N ARG A 163 -8.38 10.71 -0.54
CA ARG A 163 -9.78 10.33 -0.40
C ARG A 163 -10.53 10.52 -1.71
N SER A 164 -11.30 9.52 -2.10
CA SER A 164 -12.31 9.63 -3.15
C SER A 164 -13.70 9.77 -2.52
N ALA A 165 -14.45 10.77 -2.98
CA ALA A 165 -15.84 11.02 -2.57
C ALA A 165 -16.85 10.77 -3.72
N ASP A 166 -16.36 10.30 -4.87
CA ASP A 166 -17.13 10.08 -6.10
C ASP A 166 -17.14 8.59 -6.51
N GLY A 167 -17.03 7.71 -5.52
CA GLY A 167 -17.08 6.27 -5.72
C GLY A 167 -15.84 5.67 -6.39
N GLY A 168 -14.69 6.34 -6.30
CA GLY A 168 -13.40 5.87 -6.85
C GLY A 168 -13.06 6.43 -8.23
N LEU A 169 -13.77 7.44 -8.73
CA LEU A 169 -13.49 8.03 -10.05
C LEU A 169 -12.32 9.02 -9.99
N SER A 170 -12.16 9.73 -8.88
CA SER A 170 -11.04 10.63 -8.64
C SER A 170 -10.66 10.69 -7.16
N PHE A 171 -9.45 11.18 -6.87
CA PHE A 171 -8.93 11.35 -5.53
C PHE A 171 -8.65 12.83 -5.23
N SER A 172 -8.89 13.23 -3.97
CA SER A 172 -8.50 14.53 -3.45
C SER A 172 -6.99 14.74 -3.53
N PRO A 173 -6.48 15.98 -3.55
CA PRO A 173 -5.05 16.26 -3.42
C PRO A 173 -4.44 15.53 -2.22
N ASN A 174 -3.25 14.98 -2.42
CA ASN A 174 -2.62 14.10 -1.44
C ASN A 174 -2.16 14.93 -0.24
N VAL A 175 -2.33 14.38 0.96
CA VAL A 175 -1.99 15.06 2.22
C VAL A 175 -0.91 14.26 2.94
N ARG A 176 0.21 14.93 3.28
CA ARG A 176 1.21 14.38 4.19
C ARG A 176 0.61 14.26 5.59
N VAL A 177 0.59 13.05 6.12
CA VAL A 177 0.05 12.71 7.45
C VAL A 177 1.13 12.86 8.52
N THR A 178 2.37 12.51 8.18
CA THR A 178 3.51 12.54 9.09
C THR A 178 4.01 13.95 9.34
N THR A 179 4.43 14.21 10.58
CA THR A 179 5.06 15.48 10.97
C THR A 179 6.58 15.50 10.76
N ALA A 180 7.19 14.33 10.56
CA ALA A 180 8.60 14.15 10.25
C ALA A 180 8.76 12.87 9.41
N SER A 181 9.76 12.88 8.51
CA SER A 181 10.11 11.72 7.70
C SER A 181 10.98 10.75 8.51
N THR A 182 10.90 9.45 8.21
CA THR A 182 11.82 8.44 8.75
C THR A 182 12.83 8.01 7.68
N ASP A 183 14.04 7.63 8.08
CA ASP A 183 15.02 6.98 7.21
C ASP A 183 15.27 5.55 7.72
N GLU A 184 14.78 4.57 6.98
CA GLU A 184 14.90 3.15 7.35
C GLU A 184 15.93 2.43 6.46
N SER A 185 16.68 3.19 5.65
CA SER A 185 17.73 2.66 4.79
C SER A 185 19.06 2.53 5.54
N CYS A 186 19.97 1.73 5.00
CA CYS A 186 21.35 1.72 5.47
C CYS A 186 22.32 1.38 4.34
N PRO A 187 22.82 2.38 3.59
CA PRO A 187 23.60 2.16 2.37
C PRO A 187 24.83 1.28 2.58
N VAL A 188 25.58 1.50 3.67
CA VAL A 188 26.79 0.70 3.99
C VAL A 188 26.45 -0.78 4.14
N CYS A 189 25.27 -1.08 4.68
CA CYS A 189 24.82 -2.45 4.87
C CYS A 189 24.14 -3.06 3.67
N GLU A 190 23.44 -2.25 2.88
CA GLU A 190 22.89 -2.69 1.60
C GLU A 190 23.99 -3.19 0.68
N ASP A 191 25.09 -2.44 0.56
CA ASP A 191 26.24 -2.82 -0.26
C ASP A 191 26.94 -4.06 0.30
N LEU A 192 27.09 -4.15 1.63
CA LEU A 192 27.71 -5.31 2.27
C LEU A 192 26.86 -6.58 2.10
N ILE A 193 25.55 -6.50 2.24
CA ILE A 193 24.62 -7.63 2.05
C ILE A 193 24.65 -8.09 0.60
N ALA A 194 24.69 -7.17 -0.36
CA ALA A 194 24.82 -7.54 -1.78
C ALA A 194 26.10 -8.34 -2.07
N GLN A 195 27.19 -8.06 -1.34
CA GLN A 195 28.47 -8.75 -1.52
C GLN A 195 28.58 -10.06 -0.74
N THR A 196 28.01 -10.12 0.46
CA THR A 196 28.31 -11.18 1.43
C THR A 196 27.09 -12.03 1.81
N GLY A 197 25.89 -11.59 1.47
CA GLY A 197 24.63 -12.15 1.96
C GLY A 197 24.43 -11.94 3.47
N PHE A 198 23.43 -12.64 4.01
CA PHE A 198 23.03 -12.54 5.43
C PHE A 198 23.92 -13.40 6.36
N THR A 199 25.22 -13.12 6.39
CA THR A 199 26.15 -13.79 7.33
C THR A 199 26.10 -13.19 8.72
N LEU A 200 26.36 -13.97 9.77
CA LEU A 200 26.45 -13.46 11.15
C LEU A 200 27.40 -12.26 11.30
N SER A 201 28.50 -12.22 10.54
CA SER A 201 29.42 -11.07 10.48
C SER A 201 28.75 -9.83 9.91
N THR A 202 28.04 -9.96 8.79
CA THR A 202 27.26 -8.89 8.17
C THR A 202 26.19 -8.39 9.13
N LEU A 203 25.47 -9.31 9.79
CA LEU A 203 24.44 -8.95 10.78
C LEU A 203 25.02 -8.10 11.93
N ARG A 204 26.14 -8.57 12.51
CA ARG A 204 26.81 -7.86 13.61
C ARG A 204 27.38 -6.52 13.18
N PHE A 205 27.89 -6.43 11.95
CA PHE A 205 28.37 -5.18 11.40
C PHE A 205 27.21 -4.18 11.25
N CYS A 206 26.09 -4.60 10.69
CA CYS A 206 24.96 -3.71 10.44
C CYS A 206 24.29 -3.21 11.71
N ARG A 207 24.10 -4.08 12.69
CA ARG A 207 23.62 -3.68 14.03
C ARG A 207 24.56 -2.72 14.77
N ARG A 208 25.80 -2.53 14.31
CA ARG A 208 26.76 -1.56 14.86
C ARG A 208 26.87 -0.28 14.04
N ASN A 209 26.50 -0.30 12.77
CA ASN A 209 26.68 0.83 11.85
C ASN A 209 25.39 1.44 11.27
N CYS A 210 24.21 0.87 11.57
CA CYS A 210 22.91 1.38 11.14
C CYS A 210 21.96 1.65 12.30
N ASP A 211 21.11 2.67 12.16
CA ASP A 211 19.99 2.92 13.06
C ASP A 211 18.76 2.09 12.69
N ALA A 212 18.59 1.82 11.38
CA ALA A 212 17.57 0.94 10.84
C ALA A 212 17.90 -0.54 11.12
N GLU A 213 16.88 -1.31 11.54
CA GLU A 213 16.98 -2.77 11.63
C GLU A 213 16.69 -3.36 10.25
N ILE A 214 17.76 -3.69 9.52
CA ILE A 214 17.68 -4.18 8.13
C ILE A 214 17.16 -5.63 8.03
N PHE A 215 17.01 -6.31 9.17
CA PHE A 215 16.49 -7.69 9.24
C PHE A 215 15.02 -7.78 9.64
N ASN A 216 14.45 -6.74 10.25
CA ASN A 216 13.04 -6.72 10.62
C ASN A 216 12.23 -5.98 9.56
N GLN A 217 10.99 -6.41 9.36
CA GLN A 217 10.10 -5.83 8.37
C GLN A 217 9.67 -4.43 8.80
N TYR A 218 10.07 -3.43 8.02
CA TYR A 218 9.63 -2.04 8.12
C TYR A 218 8.39 -1.87 7.26
N GLY A 219 7.27 -1.41 7.84
CA GLY A 219 6.08 -1.02 7.08
C GLY A 219 5.14 -2.14 6.62
N ASP A 220 5.51 -3.42 6.83
CA ASP A 220 4.66 -4.57 6.49
C ASP A 220 3.39 -4.66 7.37
N TYR A 221 3.38 -3.98 8.52
CA TYR A 221 2.26 -3.91 9.46
C TYR A 221 1.62 -2.51 9.51
N THR A 222 1.33 -1.94 8.34
CA THR A 222 0.49 -0.74 8.22
C THR A 222 -0.99 -1.09 8.23
N GLY A 223 -1.85 -0.08 8.36
CA GLY A 223 -3.30 -0.22 8.31
C GLY A 223 -4.00 1.11 8.08
N LEU A 224 -5.27 1.06 7.70
CA LEU A 224 -6.14 2.23 7.60
C LEU A 224 -7.53 1.87 8.13
N ALA A 225 -8.05 2.68 9.05
CA ALA A 225 -9.42 2.56 9.52
C ALA A 225 -10.19 3.86 9.23
N SER A 226 -11.34 3.77 8.58
CA SER A 226 -12.21 4.92 8.31
C SER A 226 -13.62 4.72 8.86
N PHE A 227 -14.16 5.76 9.51
CA PHE A 227 -15.53 5.77 10.01
C PHE A 227 -16.02 7.20 10.22
N SER A 228 -17.17 7.54 9.63
CA SER A 228 -17.87 8.82 9.87
C SER A 228 -17.02 10.06 9.56
N GLY A 229 -16.32 10.04 8.43
CA GLY A 229 -15.46 11.12 7.94
C GLY A 229 -14.13 11.27 8.68
N LEU A 230 -13.79 10.31 9.55
CA LEU A 230 -12.49 10.21 10.21
C LEU A 230 -11.73 9.00 9.66
N SER A 231 -10.48 9.22 9.28
CA SER A 231 -9.56 8.17 8.86
C SER A 231 -8.32 8.16 9.74
N HIS A 232 -7.88 6.97 10.12
CA HIS A 232 -6.73 6.70 10.96
C HIS A 232 -5.76 5.78 10.22
N PRO A 233 -4.84 6.31 9.41
CA PRO A 233 -3.67 5.54 8.99
C PRO A 233 -2.87 5.15 10.23
N VAL A 234 -2.38 3.91 10.22
CA VAL A 234 -1.48 3.34 11.22
C VAL A 234 -0.25 2.85 10.49
N TRP A 235 0.92 3.21 10.98
CA TRP A 235 2.18 2.86 10.36
C TRP A 235 3.25 2.65 11.43
N THR A 236 4.37 2.06 11.02
CA THR A 236 5.53 1.89 11.88
C THR A 236 6.70 2.72 11.36
N ASP A 237 7.50 3.29 12.26
CA ASP A 237 8.81 3.85 11.91
C ASP A 237 9.66 4.09 13.17
N ARG A 238 10.86 4.66 12.98
CA ARG A 238 11.84 4.93 14.05
C ARG A 238 12.10 6.42 14.28
N ARG A 239 11.22 7.33 13.85
CA ARG A 239 11.48 8.79 13.91
C ARG A 239 11.71 9.33 15.33
N THR A 240 11.16 8.67 16.35
CA THR A 240 11.21 9.09 17.76
C THR A 240 12.09 8.20 18.64
N GLY A 241 12.65 7.10 18.10
CA GLY A 241 13.16 5.98 18.88
C GLY A 241 14.67 5.86 18.90
N GLU A 242 15.20 5.39 20.03
CA GLU A 242 16.58 4.90 20.16
C GLU A 242 16.85 3.80 19.12
N ARG A 243 18.13 3.64 18.75
CA ARG A 243 18.62 2.67 17.75
C ARG A 243 17.88 1.31 17.83
N LEU A 244 17.33 0.86 16.71
CA LEU A 244 16.54 -0.39 16.56
C LEU A 244 15.11 -0.39 17.16
N ASN A 245 14.64 0.70 17.77
CA ASN A 245 13.30 0.75 18.37
C ASN A 245 12.24 1.32 17.39
N GLU A 246 11.43 0.43 16.82
CA GLU A 246 10.30 0.77 15.95
C GLU A 246 9.03 0.91 16.76
N GLU A 247 8.31 1.99 16.51
CA GLU A 247 7.08 2.33 17.21
C GLU A 247 5.90 2.36 16.24
N ILE A 248 4.71 2.20 16.79
CA ILE A 248 3.45 2.33 16.05
C ILE A 248 2.96 3.77 16.17
N PHE A 249 2.69 4.39 15.04
CA PHE A 249 2.14 5.75 14.96
C PHE A 249 0.78 5.76 14.27
N THR A 250 -0.01 6.77 14.60
CA THR A 250 -1.26 7.08 13.92
C THR A 250 -1.52 8.58 13.95
N ALA A 251 -2.39 9.03 13.06
CA ALA A 251 -2.92 10.39 13.10
C ALA A 251 -4.39 10.38 12.63
N SER A 252 -5.19 11.32 13.13
CA SER A 252 -6.55 11.54 12.64
C SER A 252 -6.53 12.43 11.40
N VAL A 253 -6.97 11.90 10.27
CA VAL A 253 -7.27 12.67 9.06
C VAL A 253 -8.77 12.90 8.99
N LYS A 254 -9.19 14.17 8.88
CA LYS A 254 -10.60 14.55 8.80
C LYS A 254 -10.98 14.85 7.37
N ALA A 255 -12.13 14.34 6.92
CA ALA A 255 -12.74 14.78 5.67
C ALA A 255 -12.93 16.31 5.70
N LYS A 256 -12.42 17.02 4.69
CA LYS A 256 -12.73 18.44 4.52
C LYS A 256 -14.23 18.54 4.26
N LYS A 257 -14.96 19.28 5.09
CA LYS A 257 -16.36 19.63 4.80
C LYS A 257 -16.37 20.41 3.49
N THR A 258 -17.01 19.87 2.46
CA THR A 258 -17.42 20.66 1.30
C THR A 258 -18.37 21.75 1.82
N LYS A 259 -18.02 23.01 1.53
CA LYS A 259 -18.87 24.17 1.83
C LYS A 259 -20.03 24.24 0.85
#